data_AF-A0A4W5Q609-F1
#
_entry.id   AF-A0A4W5Q609-F1
#
_cell.length_a   1.000
_cell.length_b   1.000
_cell.length_c   1.000
_cell.angle_alpha   90.00
_cell.angle_beta   90.00
_cell.angle_gamma   90.00
#
_symmetry.space_group_name_H-M   'P 1'
#
loop_
_entity.id
_entity.type
_entity.pdbx_description
1 polymer ?
#
loop_
_entity_poly.entity_id
_entity_poly.type
_entity_poly.pdbx_seq_one_letter_code
_entity_poly.pdbx_strand_id
1 'polypeptide(L)' 'MSPEVLNHHGYDSKSDIWALGCILYEMCCLSHAFEGHNFLSVVMKIVEGETPRLTASYSLELNALMQR' A
#
# COMPACT_ATOMS: atom_id res chain seq x y z
N MET A 1 -0.58 -6.53 -4.85
CA MET A 1 -0.53 -7.78 -4.06
C MET A 1 -0.15 -7.40 -2.66
N SER A 2 -0.77 -8.02 -1.65
CA SER A 2 -0.43 -7.76 -0.26
C SER A 2 0.86 -8.49 0.14
N PRO A 3 1.56 -8.03 1.19
CA PRO A 3 2.82 -8.62 1.63
C PRO A 3 2.69 -10.10 1.98
N GLU A 4 1.59 -10.52 2.60
CA GLU A 4 1.35 -11.90 3.00
C GLU A 4 1.16 -12.84 1.79
N VAL A 5 0.52 -12.36 0.73
CA VAL A 5 0.39 -13.11 -0.53
C VAL A 5 1.75 -13.30 -1.20
N LEU A 6 2.58 -12.25 -1.19
CA LEU A 6 3.95 -12.31 -1.73
C LEU A 6 4.88 -13.22 -0.93
N ASN A 7 4.64 -13.36 0.38
CA ASN A 7 5.35 -14.27 1.27
C ASN A 7 4.76 -15.68 1.32
N HIS A 8 3.83 -16.02 0.42
CA HIS A 8 3.17 -17.33 0.37
C HIS A 8 2.39 -17.72 1.64
N HIS A 9 1.96 -16.75 2.45
CA HIS A 9 1.10 -16.99 3.62
C HIS A 9 -0.40 -17.18 3.26
N GLY A 10 -0.73 -17.08 1.97
CA GLY A 10 -2.10 -17.22 1.46
C GLY A 10 -2.84 -15.89 1.35
N TYR A 11 -4.02 -15.95 0.75
CA TYR A 11 -4.92 -14.82 0.57
C TYR A 11 -6.06 -14.91 1.59
N ASP A 12 -6.40 -13.80 2.21
CA ASP A 12 -7.58 -13.69 3.07
C ASP A 12 -8.24 -12.30 2.95
N SER A 13 -9.24 -12.04 3.79
CA SER A 13 -9.93 -10.74 3.84
C SER A 13 -9.00 -9.55 4.14
N LYS A 14 -7.83 -9.76 4.77
CA LYS A 14 -6.87 -8.68 5.01
C LYS A 14 -6.13 -8.30 3.73
N SER A 15 -5.95 -9.25 2.81
CA SER A 15 -5.45 -8.97 1.47
C SER A 15 -6.37 -8.04 0.68
N ASP A 16 -7.70 -8.17 0.84
CA ASP A 16 -8.68 -7.22 0.29
C ASP A 16 -8.53 -5.83 0.91
N ILE A 17 -8.40 -5.75 2.24
CA ILE A 17 -8.21 -4.47 2.95
C ILE A 17 -6.92 -3.77 2.49
N TRP A 18 -5.84 -4.53 2.29
CA TRP A 18 -4.61 -4.00 1.71
C TRP A 18 -4.85 -3.38 0.32
N ALA A 19 -5.57 -4.09 -0.56
CA ALA A 19 -5.90 -3.57 -1.88
C ALA A 19 -6.72 -2.28 -1.81
N LEU A 20 -7.69 -2.19 -0.88
CA LEU A 20 -8.44 -0.96 -0.62
C LEU A 20 -7.54 0.18 -0.16
N GLY A 21 -6.52 -0.09 0.67
CA GLY A 21 -5.52 0.91 1.06
C GLY A 21 -4.73 1.46 -0.13
N CYS A 22 -4.30 0.58 -1.06
CA CYS A 22 -3.66 1.01 -2.30
C CYS A 22 -4.59 1.88 -3.16
N ILE A 23 -5.87 1.49 -3.32
CA ILE A 23 -6.85 2.26 -4.10
C ILE A 23 -7.10 3.62 -3.46
N LEU A 24 -7.23 3.69 -2.12
CA LEU A 24 -7.39 4.95 -1.40
C LEU A 24 -6.20 5.88 -1.63
N TYR A 25 -4.97 5.35 -1.54
CA TYR A 25 -3.77 6.12 -1.85
C TYR A 25 -3.79 6.65 -3.29
N GLU A 26 -4.12 5.80 -4.27
CA GLU A 26 -4.18 6.18 -5.68
C GLU A 26 -5.23 7.26 -5.94
N MET A 27 -6.40 7.20 -5.30
CA MET A 27 -7.42 8.25 -5.40
C MET A 27 -6.93 9.58 -4.81
N CYS A 28 -6.16 9.54 -3.73
CA CYS A 28 -5.68 10.73 -3.04
C CYS A 28 -4.47 11.37 -3.74
N CYS A 29 -3.57 10.57 -4.27
CA CYS A 29 -2.26 10.99 -4.79
C CYS A 29 -2.15 10.94 -6.31
N LEU A 30 -3.10 10.29 -7.00
CA LEU A 30 -3.12 10.08 -8.45
C LEU A 30 -1.85 9.37 -8.98
N SER A 31 -1.23 8.54 -8.13
CA SER A 31 -0.02 7.75 -8.40
C SER A 31 -0.06 6.48 -7.53
N HIS A 32 0.65 5.43 -7.95
CA HIS A 32 0.63 4.14 -7.26
C HIS A 32 1.24 4.22 -5.87
N ALA A 33 0.66 3.46 -4.94
CA ALA A 33 1.16 3.34 -3.57
C ALA A 33 2.62 2.82 -3.50
N PHE A 34 2.95 1.87 -4.37
CA PHE A 34 4.28 1.26 -4.46
C PHE A 34 4.74 1.23 -5.91
N GLU A 35 5.80 1.96 -6.23
CA GLU A 35 6.38 2.06 -7.59
C GLU A 35 7.82 1.55 -7.62
N GLY A 36 8.27 0.99 -8.74
CA GLY A 36 9.61 0.44 -8.88
C GLY A 36 10.03 0.34 -10.33
N HIS A 37 11.34 0.23 -10.57
CA HIS A 37 11.91 0.13 -11.92
C HIS A 37 11.65 -1.23 -12.58
N ASN A 38 11.30 -2.24 -11.79
CA ASN A 38 10.87 -3.55 -12.26
C ASN A 38 9.97 -4.22 -11.20
N PHE A 39 9.41 -5.38 -11.56
CA PHE A 39 8.54 -6.15 -10.68
C PHE A 39 9.17 -6.48 -9.31
N LEU A 40 10.43 -6.95 -9.29
CA LEU A 40 11.10 -7.32 -8.05
C LEU A 40 11.28 -6.12 -7.11
N SER A 41 11.57 -4.94 -7.66
CA SER A 41 11.69 -3.71 -6.88
C SER A 41 10.37 -3.26 -6.25
N VAL A 42 9.24 -3.49 -6.93
CA VAL A 42 7.90 -3.25 -6.36
C VAL A 42 7.63 -4.24 -5.23
N VAL A 43 7.95 -5.52 -5.44
CA VAL A 43 7.80 -6.57 -4.41
C VAL A 43 8.60 -6.24 -3.16
N MET A 44 9.88 -5.84 -3.29
CA MET A 44 10.70 -5.44 -2.15
C MET A 44 10.11 -4.24 -1.40
N LYS A 45 9.59 -3.23 -2.11
CA LYS A 45 8.92 -2.10 -1.47
C LYS A 45 7.63 -2.48 -0.74
N ILE A 46 6.88 -3.44 -1.25
CA ILE A 46 5.67 -3.93 -0.59
C ILE A 46 6.03 -4.71 0.68
N VAL A 47 7.06 -5.56 0.64
CA VAL A 47 7.39 -6.48 1.73
C VAL A 47 8.26 -5.82 2.82
N GLU A 48 9.20 -4.95 2.43
CA GLU A 48 10.21 -4.38 3.33
C GLU A 48 10.16 -2.84 3.42
N GLY A 49 9.41 -2.20 2.52
CA GLY A 49 9.34 -0.74 2.45
C GLY A 49 8.39 -0.12 3.48
N GLU A 50 8.47 1.21 3.61
CA GLU A 50 7.54 1.96 4.42
C GLU A 50 6.17 2.10 3.73
N THR A 51 5.09 2.04 4.52
CA THR A 51 3.74 2.32 4.03
C THR A 51 3.64 3.78 3.59
N PRO A 52 3.17 4.06 2.36
CA PRO A 52 3.18 5.41 1.82
C PRO A 52 2.22 6.32 2.58
N ARG A 53 2.61 7.60 2.70
CA ARG A 53 1.84 8.65 3.40
C ARG A 53 1.12 9.53 2.42
N LEU A 54 -0.09 9.95 2.78
CA LEU A 54 -0.82 10.95 1.99
C LEU A 54 -0.16 12.32 2.12
N THR A 55 -0.40 13.18 1.14
CA THR A 55 0.08 14.57 1.15
C THR A 55 -0.53 15.37 2.32
N ALA A 56 0.17 16.41 2.76
CA ALA A 56 -0.25 17.26 3.89
C ALA A 56 -1.58 18.01 3.65
N SER A 57 -2.11 17.99 2.43
CA SER A 57 -3.42 18.55 2.10
C SER A 57 -4.59 17.74 2.67
N TYR A 58 -4.36 16.48 3.06
CA TYR A 58 -5.37 15.61 3.66
C TYR A 58 -5.31 15.64 5.18
N SER A 59 -6.42 15.25 5.82
CA SER A 59 -6.53 15.26 7.28
C SER A 59 -5.58 14.25 7.94
N LEU A 60 -5.17 14.53 9.18
CA LEU A 60 -4.31 13.64 9.95
C LEU A 60 -5.00 12.30 10.22
N GLU A 61 -6.32 12.29 10.37
CA GLU A 61 -7.12 11.09 10.61
C GLU A 61 -7.09 10.15 9.40
N LEU A 62 -7.17 10.71 8.18
CA LEU A 62 -7.09 9.91 6.95
C LEU A 62 -5.67 9.34 6.76
N ASN A 63 -4.65 10.13 7.06
CA ASN A 63 -3.27 9.65 7.01
C ASN A 63 -3.00 8.60 8.11
N ALA A 64 -3.59 8.75 9.29
CA ALA A 64 -3.53 7.76 10.35
C ALA A 64 -4.21 6.46 9.93
N LEU A 65 -5.38 6.51 9.26
CA LEU A 65 -6.04 5.33 8.70
C LEU A 65 -5.15 4.57 7.71
N MET A 66 -4.42 5.30 6.86
CA MET A 66 -3.47 4.71 5.90
C MET A 66 -2.28 4.00 6.55
N GLN A 67 -2.01 4.27 7.82
CA GLN A 67 -0.86 3.73 8.56
C GLN A 67 -1.25 2.64 9.57
N ARG A 68 -2.51 2.17 9.53
CA ARG A 68 -3.04 1.09 10.39
C ARG A 68 -2.95 -0.27 9.71
#